data_AF-A0A6P7GVF0-F1
#
_entry.id   AF-A0A6P7GVF0-F1
#
_cell.length_a   1.000
_cell.length_b   1.000
_cell.length_c   1.000
_cell.angle_alpha   90.00
_cell.angle_beta   90.00
_cell.angle_gamma   90.00
#
_symmetry.space_group_name_H-M   'P 1'
#
loop_
_entity.id
_entity.type
_entity.pdbx_description
1 polymer ?
#
loop_
_entity_poly.entity_id
_entity_poly.type
_entity_poly.pdbx_seq_one_letter_code
_entity_poly.pdbx_strand_id
1 'polypeptide(L)'
;IDFSDSYLEKIKEIIKECQANPATSASEEWLKTEDLATADQYGSHILCRLTKAGSMKQNGDIDKEKMQKDLLEGIDDPKIVDSIVQECEDRVPFTSPEQSAIENFKCVKSEFENY
;
A
#
# COMPACT_ATOMS: atom_id res chain seq x y z
N ILE A 1 -11.15 -10.71 -5.98
CA ILE A 1 -10.03 -10.85 -6.94
C ILE A 1 -8.90 -11.62 -6.25
N ASP A 2 -8.25 -12.55 -6.94
CA ASP A 2 -7.08 -13.27 -6.40
C ASP A 2 -5.79 -12.61 -6.89
N PHE A 3 -4.83 -12.40 -5.99
CA PHE A 3 -3.51 -11.88 -6.34
C PHE A 3 -2.62 -12.96 -6.96
N SER A 4 -1.73 -12.58 -7.88
CA SER A 4 -0.75 -13.52 -8.44
C SER A 4 0.23 -14.03 -7.37
N ASP A 5 0.64 -15.31 -7.47
CA ASP A 5 1.60 -15.92 -6.53
C ASP A 5 2.92 -15.13 -6.48
N SER A 6 3.40 -14.66 -7.64
CA SER A 6 4.63 -13.85 -7.72
C SER A 6 4.50 -12.52 -6.98
N TYR A 7 3.32 -11.89 -7.04
CA TYR A 7 3.06 -10.66 -6.31
C TYR A 7 2.98 -10.92 -4.81
N LEU A 8 2.33 -12.01 -4.39
CA LEU A 8 2.28 -12.40 -2.97
C LEU A 8 3.68 -12.63 -2.40
N GLU A 9 4.58 -13.30 -3.12
CA GLU A 9 5.98 -13.48 -2.68
C GLU A 9 6.76 -12.17 -2.62
N LYS A 10 6.59 -11.27 -3.60
CA LYS A 10 7.18 -9.91 -3.58
C LYS A 10 6.73 -9.15 -2.33
N ILE A 11 5.43 -9.14 -2.04
CA ILE A 11 4.87 -8.43 -0.89
C ILE A 11 5.36 -9.05 0.43
N LYS A 12 5.49 -10.39 0.53
CA LYS A 12 6.05 -11.05 1.72
C LYS A 12 7.49 -10.61 2.00
N GLU A 13 8.36 -10.55 0.98
CA GLU A 13 9.74 -10.07 1.18
C GLU A 13 9.78 -8.58 1.55
N ILE A 14 8.92 -7.74 0.96
CA ILE A 14 8.79 -6.33 1.36
C ILE A 14 8.36 -6.20 2.83
N ILE A 15 7.36 -6.97 3.27
CA ILE A 15 6.89 -6.98 4.66
C ILE A 15 8.04 -7.38 5.59
N LYS A 16 8.77 -8.45 5.27
CA LYS A 16 9.92 -8.93 6.05
C LYS A 16 11.02 -7.87 6.14
N GLU A 17 11.34 -7.18 5.06
CA GLU A 17 12.31 -6.07 5.07
C GLU A 17 11.85 -4.91 5.96
N CYS A 18 10.55 -4.55 5.92
CA CYS A 18 10.00 -3.50 6.78
C CYS A 18 9.88 -3.94 8.24
N GLN A 19 9.69 -5.23 8.52
CA GLN A 19 9.68 -5.79 9.88
C GLN A 19 11.07 -5.86 10.51
N ALA A 20 12.13 -6.01 9.70
CA ALA A 20 13.50 -6.08 10.19
C ALA A 20 14.00 -4.79 10.86
N ASN A 21 13.34 -3.65 10.62
CA ASN A 21 13.62 -2.38 11.29
C ASN A 21 12.54 -2.08 12.35
N PRO A 22 12.90 -1.99 13.66
CA PRO A 22 11.96 -1.70 14.73
C PRO A 22 11.18 -0.38 14.57
N ALA A 23 11.71 0.61 13.84
CA ALA A 23 11.01 1.87 13.60
C ALA A 23 9.83 1.73 12.61
N THR A 24 9.84 0.65 11.81
CA THR A 24 8.83 0.36 10.80
C THR A 24 8.13 -0.96 11.06
N SER A 25 8.32 -1.60 12.22
CA SER A 25 7.63 -2.87 12.54
C SER A 25 6.16 -2.62 12.88
N ALA A 26 5.27 -3.42 12.29
CA ALA A 26 3.87 -3.55 12.69
C ALA A 26 3.62 -4.83 13.48
N SER A 27 2.51 -4.91 14.23
CA SER A 27 2.18 -6.13 14.98
C SER A 27 1.84 -7.29 14.04
N GLU A 28 2.22 -8.51 14.44
CA GLU A 28 1.86 -9.75 13.73
C GLU A 28 0.36 -9.95 13.58
N GLU A 29 -0.44 -9.39 14.49
CA GLU A 29 -1.90 -9.43 14.40
C GLU A 29 -2.39 -8.53 13.26
N TRP A 30 -1.91 -7.29 13.20
CA TRP A 30 -2.30 -6.37 12.15
C TRP A 30 -1.79 -6.81 10.77
N LEU A 31 -0.61 -7.43 10.66
CA LEU A 31 -0.13 -7.96 9.38
C LEU A 31 -1.03 -9.04 8.77
N LYS A 32 -1.81 -9.75 9.60
CA LYS A 32 -2.71 -10.82 9.12
C LYS A 32 -4.03 -10.30 8.61
N THR A 33 -4.52 -9.19 9.18
CA THR A 33 -5.84 -8.62 8.88
C THR A 33 -5.75 -7.39 7.99
N GLU A 34 -4.68 -6.63 8.18
CA GLU A 34 -4.47 -5.28 7.68
C GLU A 34 -5.71 -4.41 7.87
N ASP A 35 -6.31 -4.51 9.05
CA ASP A 35 -7.56 -3.86 9.39
C ASP A 35 -7.46 -2.34 9.22
N LEU A 36 -8.39 -1.78 8.45
CA LEU A 36 -8.46 -0.36 8.12
C LEU A 36 -8.76 0.50 9.36
N ALA A 37 -9.51 -0.03 10.34
CA ALA A 37 -9.84 0.71 11.56
C ALA A 37 -8.62 0.95 12.46
N THR A 38 -7.56 0.15 12.32
CA THR A 38 -6.34 0.22 13.12
C THR A 38 -5.10 0.62 12.33
N ALA A 39 -5.23 0.87 11.01
CA ALA A 39 -4.13 1.23 10.11
C ALA A 39 -3.32 2.46 10.57
N ASP A 40 -3.96 3.42 11.23
CA ASP A 40 -3.31 4.66 11.72
C ASP A 40 -2.15 4.38 12.70
N GLN A 41 -2.17 3.24 13.37
CA GLN A 41 -1.13 2.82 14.32
C GLN A 41 0.15 2.35 13.61
N TYR A 42 0.08 2.10 12.30
CA TYR A 42 1.13 1.43 11.52
C TYR A 42 1.62 2.26 10.33
N GLY A 43 1.44 3.58 10.37
CA GLY A 43 1.80 4.47 9.26
C GLY A 43 3.25 4.37 8.79
N SER A 44 4.22 4.17 9.70
CA SER A 44 5.63 3.98 9.32
C SER A 44 5.86 2.65 8.58
N HIS A 45 5.15 1.59 8.96
CA HIS A 45 5.19 0.30 8.28
C HIS A 45 4.55 0.39 6.89
N ILE A 46 3.38 1.02 6.79
CA ILE A 46 2.67 1.23 5.52
C ILE A 46 3.53 2.06 4.55
N LEU A 47 4.09 3.19 5.01
CA LEU A 47 4.99 4.01 4.20
C LEU A 47 6.22 3.23 3.71
N CYS A 48 6.83 2.42 4.59
CA CYS A 48 7.96 1.56 4.21
C CYS A 48 7.59 0.62 3.06
N ARG A 49 6.43 -0.05 3.17
CA ARG A 49 5.95 -0.99 2.16
C ARG A 49 5.66 -0.30 0.83
N LEU A 50 4.86 0.76 0.84
CA LEU A 50 4.50 1.50 -0.38
C LEU A 50 5.74 2.11 -1.07
N THR A 51 6.72 2.55 -0.29
CA THR A 51 7.99 3.04 -0.84
C THR A 51 8.80 1.92 -1.49
N LYS A 52 8.88 0.75 -0.87
CA LYS A 52 9.60 -0.42 -1.44
C LYS A 52 8.90 -1.03 -2.64
N ALA A 53 7.57 -1.01 -2.66
CA ALA A 53 6.77 -1.41 -3.81
C ALA A 53 6.95 -0.44 -4.99
N GLY A 54 7.31 0.81 -4.70
CA GLY A 54 7.60 1.86 -5.67
C GLY A 54 6.44 2.84 -5.88
N SER A 55 5.28 2.55 -5.31
CA SER A 55 4.02 3.32 -5.43
C SER A 55 4.06 4.67 -4.73
N MET A 56 5.00 4.87 -3.80
CA MET A 56 5.17 6.11 -3.05
C MET A 56 6.65 6.48 -2.88
N LYS A 57 6.94 7.77 -2.72
CA LYS A 57 8.27 8.27 -2.35
C LYS A 57 8.39 8.42 -0.83
N GLN A 58 9.62 8.50 -0.32
CA GLN A 58 9.88 8.69 1.12
C GLN A 58 9.25 9.94 1.72
N ASN A 59 8.98 10.97 0.91
CA ASN A 59 8.32 12.20 1.36
C ASN A 59 6.78 12.10 1.38
N GLY A 60 6.21 10.93 1.05
CA GLY A 60 4.76 10.69 1.00
C GLY A 60 4.09 11.02 -0.34
N ASP A 61 4.84 11.45 -1.36
CA ASP A 61 4.26 11.68 -2.68
C ASP A 61 3.96 10.36 -3.37
N ILE A 62 2.75 10.23 -3.90
CA ILE A 62 2.33 9.08 -4.69
C ILE A 62 2.98 9.17 -6.08
N ASP A 63 3.51 8.05 -6.56
CA ASP A 63 4.05 7.90 -7.90
C ASP A 63 3.00 7.14 -8.74
N LYS A 64 2.05 7.87 -9.33
CA LYS A 64 0.89 7.31 -10.05
C LYS A 64 1.26 6.19 -11.02
N GLU A 65 2.26 6.42 -11.87
CA GLU A 65 2.69 5.45 -12.88
C GLU A 65 3.22 4.16 -12.23
N LYS A 66 3.98 4.29 -11.14
CA LYS A 66 4.49 3.12 -10.40
C LYS A 66 3.43 2.44 -9.56
N MET A 67 2.49 3.20 -9.00
CA MET A 67 1.33 2.65 -8.30
C MET A 67 0.48 1.81 -9.25
N GLN A 68 0.18 2.30 -10.45
CA GLN A 68 -0.52 1.53 -11.47
C GLN A 68 0.25 0.26 -11.84
N LYS A 69 1.57 0.35 -12.01
CA LYS A 69 2.42 -0.81 -12.30
C LYS A 69 2.40 -1.83 -11.16
N ASP A 70 2.53 -1.40 -9.92
CA ASP A 70 2.52 -2.28 -8.75
C ASP A 70 1.17 -3.01 -8.62
N LEU A 71 0.06 -2.30 -8.80
CA LEU A 71 -1.27 -2.89 -8.80
C LEU A 71 -1.46 -3.89 -9.95
N LEU A 72 -0.97 -3.60 -11.16
CA LEU A 72 -1.03 -4.53 -12.31
C LEU A 72 -0.16 -5.78 -12.13
N GLU A 73 0.84 -5.77 -11.23
CA GLU A 73 1.58 -6.99 -10.89
C GLU A 73 0.73 -7.95 -10.03
N GLY A 74 -0.22 -7.41 -9.26
CA GLY A 74 -1.12 -8.17 -8.40
C GLY A 74 -2.50 -8.45 -8.98
N ILE A 75 -3.06 -7.53 -9.76
CA ILE A 75 -4.45 -7.53 -10.25
C ILE A 75 -4.45 -7.66 -11.77
N ASP A 76 -5.02 -8.75 -12.27
CA ASP A 76 -5.02 -9.07 -13.71
C ASP A 76 -5.94 -8.17 -14.55
N ASP A 77 -7.00 -7.61 -13.97
CA ASP A 77 -7.96 -6.76 -14.69
C ASP A 77 -7.49 -5.29 -14.70
N PRO A 78 -7.04 -4.76 -15.86
CA PRO A 78 -6.54 -3.39 -15.94
C PRO A 78 -7.64 -2.35 -15.66
N LYS A 79 -8.91 -2.66 -15.89
CA LYS A 79 -10.01 -1.71 -15.63
C LYS A 79 -10.20 -1.48 -14.13
N ILE A 80 -10.00 -2.54 -13.34
CA ILE A 80 -10.07 -2.45 -11.88
C ILE A 80 -8.89 -1.62 -11.38
N VAL A 81 -7.69 -1.89 -11.90
CA VAL A 81 -6.50 -1.09 -11.55
C VAL A 81 -6.68 0.38 -11.93
N ASP A 82 -7.13 0.67 -13.14
CA ASP A 82 -7.34 2.04 -13.60
C ASP A 82 -8.36 2.78 -12.71
N SER A 83 -9.44 2.09 -12.28
CA SER A 83 -10.41 2.64 -11.33
C SER A 83 -9.77 2.95 -9.98
N ILE A 84 -8.99 2.02 -9.41
CA ILE A 84 -8.34 2.23 -8.11
C ILE A 84 -7.34 3.39 -8.19
N VAL A 85 -6.53 3.44 -9.26
CA VAL A 85 -5.53 4.50 -9.43
C VAL A 85 -6.21 5.85 -9.57
N GLN A 86 -7.26 5.96 -10.38
CA GLN A 86 -7.99 7.21 -10.56
C GLN A 86 -8.52 7.78 -9.24
N GLU A 87 -9.03 6.93 -8.34
CA GLU A 87 -9.58 7.38 -7.05
C GLU A 87 -8.49 7.64 -5.99
N CYS A 88 -7.36 6.96 -6.08
CA CYS A 88 -6.36 6.93 -4.99
C CYS A 88 -5.01 7.58 -5.34
N GLU A 89 -4.84 8.15 -6.53
CA GLU A 89 -3.58 8.74 -7.00
C GLU A 89 -3.20 10.07 -6.33
N ASP A 90 -4.17 10.77 -5.75
CA ASP A 90 -3.97 12.10 -5.20
C ASP A 90 -3.56 12.06 -3.74
N ARG A 91 -2.47 12.76 -3.43
CA ARG A 91 -2.04 12.96 -2.04
C ARG A 91 -2.97 13.97 -1.37
N VAL A 92 -3.48 13.60 -0.18
CA VAL A 92 -4.21 14.52 0.68
C VAL A 92 -3.29 15.69 1.10
N PRO A 93 -3.67 16.96 0.84
CA PRO A 93 -2.82 18.11 1.14
C PRO A 93 -2.42 18.22 2.61
N PHE A 94 -1.21 18.73 2.86
CA PHE A 94 -0.68 19.04 4.20
C PHE A 94 -0.57 17.85 5.17
N THR A 95 -0.48 16.63 4.65
CA THR A 95 -0.27 15.40 5.43
C THR A 95 1.22 15.08 5.60
N SER A 96 1.59 14.43 6.72
CA SER A 96 2.92 13.82 6.86
C SER A 96 3.12 12.68 5.84
N PRO A 97 4.35 12.21 5.60
CA PRO A 97 4.58 11.04 4.77
C PRO A 97 3.82 9.80 5.24
N GLU A 98 3.78 9.53 6.54
CA GLU A 98 3.06 8.40 7.12
C GLU A 98 1.56 8.55 6.97
N GLN A 99 1.01 9.76 7.18
CA GLN A 99 -0.41 10.04 6.97
C GLN A 99 -0.79 9.84 5.50
N SER A 100 0.02 10.34 4.56
CA SER A 100 -0.18 10.12 3.13
C SER A 100 -0.22 8.62 2.78
N ALA A 101 0.71 7.84 3.35
CA ALA A 101 0.75 6.40 3.16
C ALA A 101 -0.48 5.67 3.72
N ILE A 102 -0.95 6.08 4.91
CA ILE A 102 -2.17 5.55 5.53
C ILE A 102 -3.39 5.83 4.64
N GLU A 103 -3.57 7.07 4.18
CA GLU A 103 -4.73 7.46 3.37
C GLU A 103 -4.73 6.72 2.03
N ASN A 104 -3.58 6.64 1.35
CA ASN A 104 -3.45 5.88 0.12
C ASN A 104 -3.73 4.39 0.33
N PHE A 105 -3.20 3.78 1.39
CA PHE A 105 -3.44 2.38 1.73
C PHE A 105 -4.93 2.10 2.00
N LYS A 106 -5.59 2.95 2.78
CA LYS A 106 -7.03 2.84 3.07
C LYS A 106 -7.85 2.96 1.79
N CYS A 107 -7.53 3.95 0.94
CA CYS A 107 -8.22 4.16 -0.33
C CYS A 107 -8.09 2.91 -1.22
N VAL A 108 -6.86 2.44 -1.47
CA VAL A 108 -6.61 1.29 -2.35
C VAL A 108 -7.29 0.03 -1.85
N LYS A 109 -7.19 -0.27 -0.55
CA LYS A 109 -7.82 -1.46 0.04
C LYS A 109 -9.35 -1.38 0.01
N SER A 110 -9.93 -0.21 0.31
CA SER A 110 -11.39 -0.03 0.25
C SER A 110 -11.91 -0.15 -1.17
N GLU A 111 -11.22 0.47 -2.15
CA GLU A 111 -11.60 0.36 -3.56
C GLU A 111 -11.45 -1.07 -4.07
N PHE A 112 -10.40 -1.78 -3.67
CA PHE A 112 -10.23 -3.20 -4.00
C PHE A 112 -11.35 -4.07 -3.43
N GLU A 113 -11.79 -3.83 -2.18
CA GLU A 113 -12.88 -4.57 -1.53
C GLU A 113 -14.25 -4.37 -2.20
N ASN A 114 -14.40 -3.37 -3.07
CA ASN A 114 -15.61 -3.17 -3.87
C ASN A 114 -15.71 -4.13 -5.08
N TYR A 115 -14.70 -4.96 -5.35
CA TYR A 115 -14.62 -5.88 -6.50
C TYR A 115 -14.43 -7.36 -6.10
#